data_AF-A0A423MCM7-F1
#
_entry.id   AF-A0A423MCM7-F1
#
_cell.length_a   1.000
_cell.length_b   1.000
_cell.length_c   1.000
_cell.angle_alpha   90.00
_cell.angle_beta   90.00
_cell.angle_gamma   90.00
#
_symmetry.space_group_name_H-M   'P 1'
#
loop_
_entity.id
_entity.type
_entity.pdbx_description
1 polymer ?
#
loop_
_entity_poly.entity_id
_entity_poly.type
_entity_poly.pdbx_seq_one_letter_code
_entity_poly.pdbx_strand_id
1 'polypeptide(L)'
;MNFDQAKTLRLQRWRATLDDQDYRMQNPEGHRETIHEMTAALLEEGLIDQLERFDMNDMADAAYWHAVEELQNSTGLYCGASTYDVVQIENGSLLGTISRSIFNFANDEPRGASFAYDGKVYSHVEGVRLTLGLSRKIGRISGLVLEMNGRRYQYMS
;
A
#
# COMPACT_ATOMS: atom_id res chain seq x y z
N MET A 1 -27.37 -9.76 21.66
CA MET A 1 -26.00 -9.31 21.97
C MET A 1 -26.13 -8.07 22.85
N ASN A 2 -25.47 -8.01 24.01
CA ASN A 2 -25.57 -6.85 24.90
C ASN A 2 -24.67 -5.70 24.40
N PHE A 3 -25.00 -4.46 24.73
CA PHE A 3 -24.26 -3.24 24.36
C PHE A 3 -22.76 -3.35 24.68
N ASP A 4 -22.40 -3.82 25.87
CA ASP A 4 -20.98 -4.00 26.26
C ASP A 4 -20.23 -5.02 25.41
N GLN A 5 -20.92 -6.09 24.97
CA GLN A 5 -20.34 -7.07 24.07
C GLN A 5 -20.14 -6.48 22.67
N ALA A 6 -21.05 -5.62 22.21
CA ALA A 6 -20.92 -4.89 20.96
C ALA A 6 -19.77 -3.89 20.99
N LYS A 7 -19.66 -3.09 22.07
CA LYS A 7 -18.55 -2.17 22.30
C LYS A 7 -17.21 -2.92 22.28
N THR A 8 -17.11 -4.00 23.05
CA THR A 8 -15.88 -4.81 23.16
C THR A 8 -15.45 -5.35 21.80
N LEU A 9 -16.37 -5.96 21.04
CA LEU A 9 -16.05 -6.54 19.73
C LEU A 9 -15.60 -5.47 18.73
N ARG A 10 -16.25 -4.30 18.72
CA ARG A 10 -15.92 -3.20 17.81
C ARG A 10 -14.55 -2.59 18.13
N LEU A 11 -14.27 -2.36 19.42
CA LEU A 11 -12.96 -1.88 19.87
C LEU A 11 -11.85 -2.88 19.57
N GLN A 12 -12.10 -4.19 19.74
CA GLN A 12 -11.15 -5.23 19.35
C GLN A 12 -10.84 -5.20 17.85
N ARG A 13 -11.85 -5.03 17.00
CA ARG A 13 -11.64 -4.91 15.55
C ARG A 13 -10.85 -3.65 15.21
N TRP A 14 -11.22 -2.51 15.79
CA TRP A 14 -10.47 -1.26 15.62
C TRP A 14 -9.00 -1.43 16.00
N ARG A 15 -8.74 -2.06 17.15
CA ARG A 15 -7.37 -2.31 17.62
C ARG A 15 -6.60 -3.26 16.71
N ALA A 16 -7.25 -4.33 16.25
CA ALA A 16 -6.64 -5.25 15.29
C ALA A 16 -6.25 -4.55 13.98
N THR A 17 -7.09 -3.64 13.47
CA THR A 17 -6.74 -2.82 12.29
C THR A 17 -5.58 -1.87 12.57
N LEU A 18 -5.55 -1.21 13.74
CA LEU A 18 -4.44 -0.34 14.14
C LEU A 18 -3.10 -1.10 14.20
N ASP A 19 -3.13 -2.31 14.76
CA ASP A 19 -1.96 -3.17 14.92
C ASP A 19 -1.55 -3.92 13.63
N ASP A 20 -2.33 -3.81 12.53
CA ASP A 20 -2.01 -4.42 11.23
C ASP A 20 -0.84 -3.68 10.55
N GLN A 21 0.37 -4.11 10.88
CA GLN A 21 1.61 -3.54 10.34
C GLN A 21 1.76 -3.78 8.83
N ASP A 22 1.33 -4.94 8.32
CA ASP A 22 1.48 -5.26 6.89
C ASP A 22 0.62 -4.32 6.05
N TYR A 23 -0.63 -4.11 6.46
CA TYR A 23 -1.51 -3.13 5.80
C TYR A 23 -0.94 -1.71 5.92
N ARG A 24 -0.51 -1.32 7.12
CA ARG A 24 0.06 -0.01 7.40
C ARG A 24 1.27 0.30 6.53
N MET A 25 2.19 -0.65 6.36
CA MET A 25 3.41 -0.45 5.55
C MET A 25 3.14 -0.47 4.04
N GLN A 26 2.08 -1.17 3.59
CA GLN A 26 1.71 -1.21 2.18
C GLN A 26 0.96 0.05 1.72
N ASN A 27 0.09 0.59 2.57
CA ASN A 27 -0.69 1.79 2.28
C ASN A 27 -0.95 2.60 3.56
N PRO A 28 0.02 3.42 4.03
CA PRO A 28 -0.11 4.20 5.25
C PRO A 28 -1.33 5.13 5.25
N GLU A 29 -1.62 5.77 4.11
CA GLU A 29 -2.76 6.68 3.95
C GLU A 29 -4.09 5.94 4.11
N GLY A 30 -4.26 4.82 3.39
CA GLY A 30 -5.49 4.03 3.46
C GLY A 30 -5.68 3.38 4.84
N HIS A 31 -4.60 2.95 5.48
CA HIS A 31 -4.63 2.45 6.86
C HIS A 31 -5.14 3.52 7.83
N ARG A 32 -4.58 4.73 7.75
CA ARG A 32 -4.99 5.89 8.54
C ARG A 32 -6.46 6.24 8.31
N GLU A 33 -6.87 6.35 7.05
CA GLU A 33 -8.26 6.66 6.66
C GLU A 33 -9.25 5.62 7.22
N THR A 34 -8.94 4.33 7.06
CA THR A 34 -9.78 3.24 7.59
C THR A 34 -9.95 3.35 9.11
N ILE A 35 -8.88 3.67 9.85
CA ILE A 35 -8.96 3.81 11.30
C ILE A 35 -9.79 5.03 11.70
N HIS A 36 -9.64 6.17 11.01
CA HIS A 36 -10.48 7.36 11.23
C HIS A 36 -11.96 7.07 10.97
N GLU A 37 -12.28 6.35 9.88
CA GLU A 37 -13.65 5.93 9.57
C GLU A 37 -14.23 5.00 10.65
N MET A 38 -13.44 4.02 11.11
CA MET A 38 -13.86 3.12 12.19
C MET A 38 -14.07 3.90 13.51
N THR A 39 -13.21 4.87 13.84
CA THR A 39 -13.39 5.74 15.01
C THR A 39 -14.65 6.60 14.89
N ALA A 40 -14.93 7.17 13.71
CA ALA A 40 -16.15 7.95 13.48
C ALA A 40 -17.41 7.10 13.67
N ALA A 41 -17.42 5.87 13.13
CA ALA A 41 -18.54 4.94 13.31
C ALA A 41 -18.75 4.55 14.79
N LEU A 42 -17.67 4.37 15.57
CA LEU A 42 -17.77 4.11 17.01
C LEU A 42 -18.44 5.27 17.77
N LEU A 43 -18.11 6.51 17.40
CA LEU A 43 -18.71 7.72 18.00
C LEU A 43 -20.18 7.86 17.62
N GLU A 44 -20.53 7.66 16.35
CA GLU A 44 -21.93 7.72 15.87
C GLU A 44 -22.83 6.70 16.56
N GLU A 45 -22.29 5.52 16.88
CA GLU A 45 -23.00 4.48 17.63
C GLU A 45 -23.03 4.72 19.15
N GLY A 46 -22.43 5.81 19.64
CA GLY A 46 -22.34 6.13 21.07
C GLY A 46 -21.48 5.12 21.85
N LEU A 47 -20.63 4.35 21.17
CA LEU A 47 -19.76 3.36 21.80
C LEU A 47 -18.53 4.02 22.43
N ILE A 48 -18.12 5.18 21.93
CA ILE A 48 -17.06 6.02 22.49
C ILE A 48 -17.55 7.46 22.62
N ASP A 49 -16.90 8.22 23.48
CA ASP A 49 -17.11 9.66 23.59
C ASP A 49 -16.16 10.48 22.69
N GLN A 50 -16.30 11.80 22.75
CA GLN A 50 -15.52 12.70 21.92
C GLN A 50 -14.04 12.77 22.33
N LEU A 51 -13.72 12.54 23.61
CA LEU A 51 -12.35 12.52 24.09
C LEU A 51 -11.65 11.24 23.61
N GLU A 52 -12.30 10.09 23.77
CA GLU A 52 -11.84 8.80 23.24
C GLU A 52 -11.60 8.89 21.72
N ARG A 53 -12.46 9.58 20.96
CA ARG A 53 -12.23 9.82 19.53
C ARG A 53 -10.93 10.57 19.25
N PHE A 54 -10.60 11.61 20.02
CA PHE A 54 -9.36 12.37 19.81
C PHE A 54 -8.15 11.47 20.05
N ASP A 55 -8.12 10.74 21.17
CA ASP A 55 -7.01 9.82 21.48
C ASP A 55 -6.83 8.75 20.40
N MET A 56 -7.94 8.18 19.91
CA MET A 56 -7.93 7.16 18.86
C MET A 56 -7.44 7.70 17.52
N ASN A 57 -7.82 8.94 17.18
CA ASN A 57 -7.35 9.60 15.97
C ASN A 57 -5.85 9.94 16.05
N ASP A 58 -5.37 10.38 17.21
CA ASP A 58 -3.95 10.62 17.45
C ASP A 58 -3.12 9.34 17.30
N MET A 59 -3.64 8.19 17.77
CA MET A 59 -3.01 6.89 17.56
C MET A 59 -2.90 6.53 16.07
N ALA A 60 -3.93 6.84 15.27
CA ALA A 60 -3.92 6.60 13.83
C ALA A 60 -2.86 7.46 13.12
N ASP A 61 -2.80 8.75 13.48
CA ASP A 61 -1.85 9.70 12.90
C ASP A 61 -0.41 9.37 13.32
N ALA A 62 -0.19 8.94 14.56
CA ALA A 62 1.12 8.46 15.03
C ALA A 62 1.57 7.20 14.27
N ALA A 63 0.67 6.24 14.07
CA ALA A 63 0.96 5.03 13.29
C ALA A 63 1.33 5.37 11.84
N TYR A 64 0.61 6.32 11.22
CA TYR A 64 0.94 6.83 9.90
C TYR A 64 2.34 7.46 9.85
N TRP A 65 2.66 8.36 10.78
CA TRP A 65 3.98 9.00 10.80
C TRP A 65 5.11 7.99 10.95
N HIS A 66 4.95 7.03 11.86
CA HIS A 66 5.92 5.94 12.03
C HIS A 66 6.13 5.15 10.72
N ALA A 67 5.05 4.85 9.99
CA ALA A 67 5.14 4.13 8.73
C ALA A 67 5.84 4.96 7.64
N VAL A 68 5.52 6.26 7.54
CA VAL A 68 6.17 7.17 6.59
C VAL A 68 7.67 7.27 6.88
N GLU A 69 8.06 7.42 8.13
CA GLU A 69 9.47 7.48 8.54
C GLU A 69 10.20 6.16 8.23
N GLU A 70 9.60 5.02 8.55
CA GLU A 70 10.18 3.70 8.27
C GLU A 70 10.37 3.48 6.76
N LEU A 71 9.40 3.90 5.94
CA LEU A 71 9.49 3.81 4.48
C LEU A 71 10.54 4.76 3.89
N GLN A 72 10.66 5.99 4.39
CA GLN A 72 11.70 6.93 3.96
C GLN A 72 13.11 6.43 4.31
N ASN A 73 13.27 5.80 5.46
CA ASN A 73 14.56 5.23 5.90
C ASN A 73 14.90 3.90 5.19
N SER A 74 13.96 3.29 4.49
CA SER A 74 14.12 2.03 3.76
C SER A 74 14.67 2.20 2.34
N THR A 75 15.70 3.03 2.16
CA THR A 75 16.24 3.49 0.85
C THR A 75 16.77 2.38 -0.09
N GLY A 76 16.68 1.11 0.29
CA GLY A 76 17.05 -0.04 -0.54
C GLY A 76 15.90 -1.01 -0.87
N LEU A 77 14.67 -0.76 -0.39
CA LEU A 77 13.53 -1.65 -0.57
C LEU A 77 12.39 -0.97 -1.34
N TYR A 78 11.63 -1.78 -2.06
CA TYR A 78 10.41 -1.33 -2.70
C TYR A 78 9.36 -0.92 -1.65
N CYS A 79 8.84 0.31 -1.79
CA CYS A 79 7.77 0.87 -0.98
C CYS A 79 6.51 1.01 -1.83
N GLY A 80 5.42 0.33 -1.45
CA GLY A 80 4.15 0.37 -2.21
C GLY A 80 3.50 1.75 -2.27
N ALA A 81 3.82 2.64 -1.34
CA ALA A 81 3.32 4.02 -1.26
C ALA A 81 4.16 5.03 -2.07
N SER A 82 5.34 4.65 -2.54
CA SER A 82 6.23 5.50 -3.33
C SER A 82 5.88 5.50 -4.81
N THR A 83 6.47 6.46 -5.54
CA THR A 83 6.49 6.48 -7.00
C THR A 83 7.89 6.13 -7.48
N TYR A 84 7.98 5.31 -8.53
CA TYR A 84 9.23 4.88 -9.13
C TYR A 84 9.16 4.93 -10.65
N ASP A 85 10.22 5.42 -11.26
CA ASP A 85 10.55 5.14 -12.65
C ASP A 85 11.18 3.76 -12.76
N VAL A 86 10.68 2.94 -13.69
CA VAL A 86 11.19 1.59 -13.95
C VAL A 86 12.11 1.64 -15.15
N VAL A 87 13.42 1.65 -14.92
CA VAL A 87 14.43 1.90 -15.97
C VAL A 87 15.24 0.64 -16.23
N GLN A 88 15.39 0.21 -17.49
CA GLN A 88 16.18 -0.96 -17.83
C GLN A 88 17.67 -0.70 -17.55
N ILE A 89 18.32 -1.62 -16.82
CA ILE A 89 19.71 -1.43 -16.35
C ILE A 89 20.71 -1.41 -17.51
N GLU A 90 20.45 -2.18 -18.57
CA GLU A 90 21.39 -2.40 -19.67
C GLU A 90 21.56 -1.18 -20.59
N ASN A 91 20.49 -0.44 -20.82
CA ASN A 91 20.43 0.62 -21.82
C ASN A 91 19.83 1.93 -21.29
N GLY A 92 19.37 1.97 -20.04
CA GLY A 92 18.74 3.15 -19.44
C GLY A 92 17.35 3.47 -19.99
N SER A 93 16.70 2.57 -20.74
CA SER A 93 15.39 2.87 -21.31
C SER A 93 14.29 2.81 -20.25
N LEU A 94 13.47 3.86 -20.16
CA LEU A 94 12.29 3.88 -19.30
C LEU A 94 11.25 2.89 -19.81
N LEU A 95 10.90 1.92 -18.97
CA LEU A 95 9.82 0.97 -19.24
C LEU A 95 8.46 1.59 -18.91
N GLY A 96 8.38 2.31 -17.79
CA GLY A 96 7.14 2.81 -17.24
C GLY A 96 7.30 3.34 -15.82
N THR A 97 6.18 3.67 -15.20
CA THR A 97 6.14 4.20 -13.83
C THR A 97 5.30 3.31 -12.94
N ILE A 98 5.72 3.18 -11.68
CA ILE A 98 4.93 2.60 -10.61
C ILE A 98 4.55 3.70 -9.65
N SER A 99 3.26 3.88 -9.38
CA SER A 99 2.79 4.76 -8.32
C SER A 99 1.69 4.07 -7.55
N ARG A 100 1.77 4.06 -6.22
CA ARG A 100 0.77 3.42 -5.34
C ARG A 100 0.51 1.95 -5.74
N SER A 101 1.58 1.21 -6.01
CA SER A 101 1.55 -0.18 -6.49
C SER A 101 0.87 -0.41 -7.85
N ILE A 102 0.55 0.65 -8.60
CA ILE A 102 -0.01 0.58 -9.95
C ILE A 102 1.11 0.84 -10.96
N PHE A 103 1.26 -0.03 -11.94
CA PHE A 103 2.23 0.11 -13.03
C PHE A 103 1.55 0.57 -14.32
N ASN A 104 2.18 1.53 -15.00
CA ASN A 104 1.81 1.98 -16.33
C ASN A 104 3.05 2.03 -17.23
N PHE A 105 2.93 1.57 -18.48
CA PHE A 105 4.02 1.71 -19.45
C PHE A 105 4.23 3.17 -19.84
N ALA A 106 5.48 3.54 -20.15
CA ALA A 106 5.83 4.89 -20.58
C ALA A 106 5.36 5.17 -22.03
N ASN A 107 5.30 4.13 -22.87
CA ASN A 107 4.81 4.22 -24.24
C ASN A 107 3.45 3.54 -24.37
N ASP A 108 2.48 4.26 -24.92
CA ASP A 108 1.14 3.77 -25.26
C ASP A 108 1.20 2.83 -26.48
N GLU A 109 1.62 1.57 -26.31
CA GLU A 109 1.14 0.53 -27.24
C GLU A 109 -0.38 0.35 -27.05
N PRO A 110 -1.16 0.09 -28.11
CA PRO A 110 -2.58 0.38 -28.10
C PRO A 110 -3.28 -0.43 -27.01
N ARG A 111 -3.75 0.32 -26.00
CA ARG A 111 -4.59 -0.20 -24.91
C ARG A 111 -5.86 -0.76 -25.53
N GLY A 112 -5.86 -2.07 -25.78
CA GLY A 112 -7.11 -2.80 -26.02
C GLY A 112 -8.04 -2.48 -24.85
N ALA A 113 -9.22 -1.95 -25.17
CA ALA A 113 -10.17 -1.47 -24.18
C ALA A 113 -10.29 -2.45 -23.00
N SER A 114 -10.05 -1.97 -21.77
CA SER A 114 -10.75 -2.37 -20.53
C SER A 114 -9.94 -2.30 -19.21
N PHE A 115 -8.74 -1.70 -19.14
CA PHE A 115 -8.05 -1.57 -17.83
C PHE A 115 -7.52 -0.16 -17.57
N ALA A 116 -7.70 0.32 -16.33
CA ALA A 116 -7.21 1.63 -15.86
C ALA A 116 -5.69 1.66 -15.62
N TYR A 117 -5.01 0.51 -15.75
CA TYR A 117 -3.58 0.35 -15.53
C TYR A 117 -3.02 -0.86 -16.27
N ASP A 118 -1.71 -0.88 -16.54
CA ASP A 118 -1.04 -1.93 -17.31
C ASP A 118 -0.55 -3.10 -16.43
N GLY A 119 -0.30 -2.84 -15.15
CA GLY A 119 0.02 -3.86 -14.16
C GLY A 119 -0.20 -3.41 -12.72
N LYS A 120 -0.12 -4.35 -11.79
CA LYS A 120 -0.20 -4.09 -10.36
C LYS A 120 0.86 -4.86 -9.61
N VAL A 121 1.45 -4.21 -8.61
CA VAL A 121 2.39 -4.80 -7.69
C VAL A 121 1.63 -5.43 -6.53
N TYR A 122 2.00 -6.66 -6.20
CA TYR A 122 1.46 -7.42 -5.09
C TYR A 122 2.61 -7.83 -4.17
N SER A 123 2.45 -7.58 -2.87
CA SER A 123 3.24 -8.22 -1.83
C SER A 123 2.69 -9.63 -1.59
N HIS A 124 3.57 -10.61 -1.51
CA HIS A 124 3.24 -11.97 -1.11
C HIS A 124 4.30 -12.48 -0.12
N VAL A 125 3.99 -13.56 0.59
CA VAL A 125 4.90 -14.24 1.54
C VAL A 125 6.25 -14.63 0.90
N GLU A 126 6.30 -14.81 -0.43
CA GLU A 126 7.52 -15.16 -1.18
C GLU A 126 8.28 -13.93 -1.74
N GLY A 127 7.80 -12.72 -1.44
CA GLY A 127 8.34 -11.45 -1.91
C GLY A 127 7.36 -10.64 -2.74
N VAL A 128 7.85 -9.53 -3.29
CA VAL A 128 7.05 -8.57 -4.05
C VAL A 128 7.09 -8.91 -5.54
N ARG A 129 5.94 -8.84 -6.22
CA ARG A 129 5.80 -9.20 -7.65
C ARG A 129 5.01 -8.15 -8.42
N LEU A 130 5.46 -7.82 -9.62
CA LEU A 130 4.68 -7.07 -10.60
C LEU A 130 3.93 -8.04 -11.51
N THR A 131 2.61 -7.91 -11.58
CA THR A 131 1.76 -8.69 -12.50
C THR A 131 1.22 -7.78 -13.58
N LEU A 132 1.55 -8.08 -14.84
CA LEU A 132 1.02 -7.36 -16.00
C LEU A 132 -0.33 -7.96 -16.41
N GLY A 133 -1.38 -7.14 -16.39
CA GLY A 133 -2.78 -7.61 -16.52
C GLY A 133 -3.10 -8.31 -17.84
N LEU A 134 -2.47 -7.87 -18.94
CA LEU A 134 -2.74 -8.39 -20.28
C LEU A 134 -1.85 -9.57 -20.70
N SER A 135 -0.64 -9.68 -20.15
CA SER A 135 0.35 -10.66 -20.63
C SER A 135 0.57 -11.84 -19.70
N ARG A 136 -0.06 -11.85 -18.51
CA ARG A 136 0.23 -12.80 -17.40
C ARG A 136 1.73 -12.92 -17.08
N LYS A 137 2.55 -11.96 -17.52
CA LYS A 137 3.96 -11.90 -17.18
C LYS A 137 4.07 -11.44 -15.74
N ILE A 138 4.86 -12.18 -14.98
CA ILE A 138 5.12 -11.93 -13.57
C ILE A 138 6.59 -11.53 -13.47
N GLY A 139 6.85 -10.32 -12.99
CA GLY A 139 8.18 -9.85 -12.64
C GLY A 139 8.42 -9.97 -11.15
N ARG A 140 9.63 -10.37 -10.74
CA ARG A 140 10.01 -10.46 -9.33
C ARG A 140 10.73 -9.17 -8.92
N ILE A 141 10.34 -8.60 -7.80
CA ILE A 141 10.98 -7.40 -7.24
C ILE A 141 11.84 -7.84 -6.05
N SER A 142 13.11 -7.47 -6.07
CA SER A 142 14.08 -7.69 -4.99
C SER A 142 14.80 -6.37 -4.71
N GLY A 143 14.54 -5.79 -3.53
CA GLY A 143 14.96 -4.40 -3.26
C GLY A 143 14.29 -3.44 -4.23
N LEU A 144 15.10 -2.60 -4.90
CA LEU A 144 14.68 -1.68 -5.96
C LEU A 144 14.98 -2.21 -7.37
N VAL A 145 15.02 -3.54 -7.55
CA VAL A 145 15.27 -4.17 -8.85
C VAL A 145 14.11 -5.09 -9.22
N LEU A 146 13.58 -4.90 -10.43
CA LEU A 146 12.60 -5.77 -11.07
C LEU A 146 13.31 -6.68 -12.08
N GLU A 147 13.10 -7.99 -11.96
CA GLU A 147 13.49 -8.98 -12.96
C GLU A 147 12.25 -9.48 -13.70
N MET A 148 12.24 -9.31 -15.02
CA MET A 148 11.10 -9.69 -15.88
C MET A 148 11.58 -10.06 -17.29
N ASN A 149 11.13 -11.20 -17.82
CA ASN A 149 11.52 -11.72 -19.15
C ASN A 149 13.04 -11.80 -19.39
N GLY A 150 13.82 -12.15 -18.35
CA GLY A 150 15.29 -12.21 -18.42
C GLY A 150 15.98 -10.84 -18.49
N ARG A 151 15.23 -9.74 -18.33
CA ARG A 151 15.78 -8.38 -18.24
C ARG A 151 15.66 -7.87 -16.82
N ARG A 152 16.58 -6.97 -16.45
CA ARG A 152 16.59 -6.31 -15.14
C ARG A 152 16.33 -4.82 -15.30
N TYR A 153 15.50 -4.31 -14.40
CA TYR A 153 15.09 -2.91 -14.34
C TYR A 153 15.33 -2.39 -12.93
N GLN A 154 15.84 -1.17 -12.82
CA GLN A 154 16.04 -0.48 -11.57
C GLN A 154 14.86 0.48 -11.32
N TYR A 155 14.42 0.55 -10.08
CA TYR A 155 13.44 1.51 -9.61
C TYR A 155 14.18 2.76 -9.12
N MET A 156 13.87 3.89 -9.73
CA MET A 156 14.42 5.20 -9.37
C MET A 156 13.29 6.06 -8.82
N SER A 157 13.42 6.52 -7.59
CA SER A 157 12.47 7.41 -6.91
C SER A 157 12.69 8.88 -7.24
#